data_AF-A0A918RKE9-F1
#
_entry.id   AF-A0A918RKE9-F1
#
_cell.length_a   1.000
_cell.length_b   1.000
_cell.length_c   1.000
_cell.angle_alpha   90.00
_cell.angle_beta   90.00
_cell.angle_gamma   90.00
#
_symmetry.space_group_name_H-M   'P 1'
#
loop_
_entity.id
_entity.type
_entity.pdbx_description
1 polymer ?
#
loop_
_entity_poly.entity_id
_entity_poly.type
_entity_poly.pdbx_seq_one_letter_code
_entity_poly.pdbx_strand_id
1 'polypeptide(L)'
;MIVKLTVEGTQYEYDGDRLLVAEARELKAHTGFTPPKWFAALDESDPDAIAFLIYLAKKRAGETLRFSDLDSLDYADFEFEMEFVAPEAEQAADQAEVQSEPDPTPASGETGTTPTPDTSATSEPSPTTSSTPPPTSAP
;
A
#
# COMPACT_ATOMS: atom_id res chain seq x y z
N MET A 1 -12.18 -0.05 -7.66
CA MET A 1 -11.30 1.01 -7.12
C MET A 1 -10.70 1.77 -8.28
N ILE A 2 -11.04 3.06 -8.37
CA ILE A 2 -10.43 3.97 -9.34
C ILE A 2 -9.49 4.88 -8.54
N VAL A 3 -8.23 4.92 -8.92
CA VAL A 3 -7.23 5.80 -8.29
C VAL A 3 -6.90 6.90 -9.27
N LYS A 4 -7.13 8.15 -8.87
CA LYS A 4 -6.70 9.34 -9.59
C LYS A 4 -5.38 9.79 -8.98
N LEU A 5 -4.37 9.94 -9.81
CA LEU A 5 -3.05 10.40 -9.39
C LEU A 5 -2.61 11.56 -10.26
N THR A 6 -2.13 12.61 -9.62
CA THR A 6 -1.52 13.75 -10.30
C THR A 6 -0.02 13.63 -10.13
N VAL A 7 0.69 13.46 -11.25
CA VAL A 7 2.14 13.34 -11.30
C VAL A 7 2.67 14.42 -12.22
N GLU A 8 3.53 15.30 -11.70
CA GLU A 8 4.13 16.42 -12.46
C GLU A 8 3.05 17.31 -13.13
N GLY A 9 1.91 17.50 -12.47
CA GLY A 9 0.77 18.27 -12.97
C GLY A 9 -0.07 17.57 -14.06
N THR A 10 0.23 16.31 -14.37
CA THR A 10 -0.58 15.48 -15.28
C THR A 10 -1.44 14.52 -14.47
N GLN A 11 -2.74 14.52 -14.74
CA GLN A 11 -3.69 13.63 -14.08
C GLN A 11 -3.79 12.30 -14.83
N TYR A 12 -3.63 11.20 -14.10
CA TYR A 12 -3.80 9.85 -14.59
C TYR A 12 -4.88 9.14 -13.79
N GLU A 13 -5.58 8.22 -14.46
CA GLU A 13 -6.60 7.38 -13.85
C GLU A 13 -6.15 5.92 -13.94
N TYR A 14 -6.20 5.22 -12.80
CA TYR A 14 -5.86 3.82 -12.69
C TYR A 14 -7.05 3.02 -12.15
N ASP A 15 -7.53 2.07 -12.96
CA ASP A 15 -8.52 1.06 -12.56
C ASP A 15 -7.80 -0.15 -11.93
N GLY A 16 -7.90 -0.25 -10.60
CA GLY A 16 -7.30 -1.32 -9.80
C GLY A 16 -8.01 -2.66 -9.90
N ASP A 17 -9.28 -2.70 -10.34
CA ASP A 17 -10.00 -3.96 -10.56
C ASP A 17 -9.54 -4.67 -11.84
N ARG A 18 -8.89 -3.93 -12.74
CA ARG A 18 -8.39 -4.45 -14.02
C ARG A 18 -6.90 -4.75 -14.01
N LEU A 19 -6.31 -5.15 -12.89
CA LEU A 19 -4.90 -5.53 -12.85
C LEU A 19 -4.67 -6.82 -13.68
N LEU A 20 -3.87 -6.73 -14.74
CA LEU A 20 -3.55 -7.87 -15.59
C LEU A 20 -2.55 -8.82 -14.91
N VAL A 21 -2.60 -10.11 -15.24
CA VAL A 21 -1.66 -11.11 -14.69
C VAL A 21 -0.20 -10.77 -15.05
N ALA A 22 0.03 -10.16 -16.22
CA ALA A 22 1.36 -9.70 -16.62
C ALA A 22 1.87 -8.58 -15.70
N GLU A 23 1.03 -7.58 -15.42
CA GLU A 23 1.34 -6.48 -14.51
C GLU A 23 1.54 -6.98 -13.08
N ALA A 24 0.73 -7.94 -12.61
CA ALA A 24 0.90 -8.56 -11.30
C ALA A 24 2.23 -9.33 -11.16
N ARG A 25 2.77 -9.88 -12.26
CA ARG A 25 4.10 -10.50 -12.27
C ARG A 25 5.21 -9.44 -12.26
N GLU A 26 5.03 -8.35 -12.99
CA GLU A 26 5.95 -7.21 -12.97
C GLU A 26 5.99 -6.57 -11.58
N LEU A 27 4.84 -6.39 -10.92
CA LEU A 27 4.73 -5.92 -9.53
C LEU A 27 5.64 -6.75 -8.63
N LYS A 28 5.46 -8.06 -8.65
CA LYS A 28 6.25 -8.97 -7.83
C LYS A 28 7.74 -8.93 -8.19
N ALA A 29 8.09 -8.70 -9.45
CA ALA A 29 9.48 -8.61 -9.89
C ALA A 29 10.16 -7.32 -9.41
N HIS A 30 9.44 -6.20 -9.38
CA HIS A 30 9.99 -4.90 -9.00
C HIS A 30 9.96 -4.65 -7.49
N THR A 31 8.81 -4.89 -6.83
CA THR A 31 8.62 -4.55 -5.41
C THR A 31 8.71 -5.78 -4.49
N GLY A 32 8.63 -7.00 -5.04
CA GLY A 32 8.51 -8.22 -4.25
C GLY A 32 7.11 -8.45 -3.66
N PHE A 33 6.15 -7.55 -3.89
CA PHE A 33 4.80 -7.67 -3.36
C PHE A 33 3.91 -8.60 -4.19
N THR A 34 3.00 -9.29 -3.50
CA THR A 34 1.84 -9.90 -4.15
C THR A 34 0.73 -8.85 -4.25
N PRO A 35 -0.25 -8.99 -5.17
CA PRO A 35 -1.30 -7.99 -5.32
C PRO A 35 -2.02 -7.63 -4.00
N PRO A 36 -2.43 -8.59 -3.14
CA PRO A 36 -3.06 -8.24 -1.86
C PRO A 36 -2.12 -7.46 -0.92
N LYS A 37 -0.83 -7.80 -0.90
CA LYS A 37 0.16 -7.09 -0.08
C LYS A 37 0.43 -5.70 -0.63
N TRP A 38 0.42 -5.54 -1.94
CA TRP A 38 0.60 -4.25 -2.60
C TRP A 38 -0.54 -3.29 -2.30
N PHE A 39 -1.79 -3.76 -2.31
CA PHE A 39 -2.92 -2.91 -1.88
C PHE A 39 -2.79 -2.43 -0.44
N ALA A 40 -2.41 -3.31 0.49
CA ALA A 40 -2.14 -2.90 1.88
C ALA A 40 -0.97 -1.91 1.98
N ALA A 41 0.09 -2.10 1.17
CA ALA A 41 1.22 -1.19 1.13
C ALA A 41 0.86 0.19 0.53
N LEU A 42 -0.11 0.25 -0.39
CA LEU A 42 -0.67 1.52 -0.87
C LEU A 42 -1.42 2.26 0.24
N ASP A 43 -2.21 1.54 1.06
CA ASP A 43 -2.89 2.13 2.23
C ASP A 43 -1.88 2.66 3.26
N GLU A 44 -0.74 1.99 3.42
CA GLU A 44 0.37 2.40 4.28
C GLU A 44 1.25 3.51 3.68
N SER A 45 0.94 3.97 2.46
CA SER A 45 1.75 4.94 1.70
C SER A 45 3.22 4.49 1.55
N ASP A 46 3.44 3.20 1.31
CA ASP A 46 4.78 2.65 1.05
C ASP A 46 5.34 3.22 -0.27
N PRO A 47 6.57 3.74 -0.28
CA PRO A 47 7.13 4.41 -1.45
C PRO A 47 7.31 3.48 -2.65
N ASP A 48 7.64 2.20 -2.44
CA ASP A 48 7.80 1.22 -3.52
C ASP A 48 6.44 0.86 -4.12
N ALA A 49 5.41 0.76 -3.27
CA ALA A 49 4.04 0.52 -3.72
C ALA A 49 3.51 1.68 -4.57
N ILE A 50 3.76 2.92 -4.13
CA ILE A 50 3.38 4.16 -4.82
C ILE A 50 4.12 4.30 -6.14
N ALA A 51 5.43 4.07 -6.16
CA ALA A 51 6.22 4.10 -7.39
C ALA A 51 5.63 3.11 -8.42
N PHE A 52 5.27 1.91 -8.00
CA PHE A 52 4.66 0.94 -8.90
C PHE A 52 3.27 1.33 -9.40
N LEU A 53 2.47 2.02 -8.59
CA LEU A 53 1.19 2.59 -9.03
C LEU A 53 1.41 3.64 -10.13
N ILE A 54 2.34 4.57 -9.94
CA ILE A 54 2.69 5.60 -10.93
C ILE A 54 3.20 4.96 -12.23
N TYR A 55 4.07 3.94 -12.11
CA TYR A 55 4.57 3.18 -13.25
C TYR A 55 3.43 2.61 -14.09
N LEU A 56 2.45 1.95 -13.45
CA LEU A 56 1.30 1.37 -14.15
C LEU A 56 0.43 2.43 -14.79
N ALA A 57 0.16 3.54 -14.09
CA ALA A 57 -0.65 4.63 -14.60
C ALA A 57 -0.05 5.26 -15.86
N LYS A 58 1.25 5.63 -15.83
CA LYS A 58 1.99 6.15 -16.99
C LYS A 58 2.05 5.12 -18.13
N LYS A 59 2.33 3.86 -17.81
CA LYS A 59 2.36 2.75 -18.80
C LYS A 59 1.01 2.57 -19.51
N ARG A 60 -0.11 2.66 -18.78
CA ARG A 60 -1.47 2.56 -19.36
C ARG A 60 -1.87 3.78 -20.17
N ALA A 61 -1.34 4.95 -19.85
CA ALA A 61 -1.46 6.15 -20.69
C ALA A 61 -0.65 6.05 -22.00
N GLY A 62 0.12 4.97 -22.20
CA GLY A 62 0.92 4.73 -23.40
C GLY A 62 2.32 5.32 -23.32
N GLU A 63 2.74 5.82 -22.16
CA GLU A 63 4.11 6.28 -21.97
C GLU A 63 5.08 5.11 -21.85
N THR A 64 6.23 5.23 -22.51
CA THR A 64 7.27 4.21 -22.48
C THR A 64 8.28 4.56 -21.40
N LEU A 65 7.93 4.29 -20.14
CA LEU A 65 8.78 4.55 -18.98
C LEU A 65 9.46 3.26 -18.50
N ARG A 66 10.67 3.34 -17.93
CA ARG A 66 11.25 2.24 -17.14
C ARG A 66 10.96 2.49 -15.66
N PHE A 67 10.84 1.42 -14.89
CA PHE A 67 10.60 1.53 -13.45
C PHE A 67 11.67 2.39 -12.74
N SER A 68 12.94 2.23 -13.11
CA SER A 68 14.06 3.02 -12.55
C SER A 68 14.03 4.51 -12.88
N ASP A 69 13.22 4.96 -13.84
CA ASP A 69 13.09 6.40 -14.10
C ASP A 69 12.33 7.10 -12.94
N LEU A 70 11.54 6.34 -12.17
CA LEU A 70 10.77 6.84 -11.03
C LEU A 70 11.63 7.17 -9.80
N ASP A 71 12.82 6.58 -9.68
CA ASP A 71 13.74 6.82 -8.56
C ASP A 71 14.23 8.28 -8.50
N SER A 72 14.08 9.02 -9.61
CA SER A 72 14.51 10.42 -9.73
C SER A 72 13.41 11.44 -9.46
N LEU A 73 12.16 10.98 -9.31
CA LEU A 73 11.02 11.86 -9.05
C LEU A 73 10.96 12.25 -7.58
N ASP A 74 10.54 13.48 -7.31
CA ASP A 74 10.33 13.94 -5.93
C ASP A 74 9.01 13.38 -5.40
N TYR A 75 9.07 12.71 -4.25
CA TYR A 75 7.90 12.17 -3.60
C TYR A 75 6.88 13.26 -3.22
N ALA A 76 7.35 14.49 -3.01
CA ALA A 76 6.50 15.64 -2.69
C ALA A 76 5.66 16.16 -3.87
N ASP A 77 6.01 15.81 -5.11
CA ASP A 77 5.32 16.26 -6.32
C ASP A 77 4.13 15.36 -6.71
N PHE A 78 3.81 14.37 -5.87
CA PHE A 78 2.73 13.43 -6.12
C PHE A 78 1.51 13.74 -5.25
N GLU A 79 0.36 13.89 -5.89
CA GLU A 79 -0.94 13.93 -5.21
C GLU A 79 -1.76 12.69 -5.58
N PHE A 80 -2.22 11.97 -4.57
CA PHE A 80 -3.03 10.77 -4.72
C PHE A 80 -4.44 11.03 -4.19
N GLU A 81 -5.43 10.86 -5.06
CA GLU A 81 -6.84 10.89 -4.69
C GLU A 81 -7.43 9.50 -4.97
N MET A 82 -7.65 8.72 -3.91
CA MET A 82 -8.25 7.40 -4.02
C MET A 82 -9.78 7.51 -3.98
N GLU A 83 -10.42 7.26 -5.13
CA GLU A 83 -11.87 7.23 -5.23
C GLU A 83 -12.37 5.77 -5.17
N PHE A 84 -12.87 5.38 -4.00
CA PHE A 84 -13.54 4.09 -3.83
C PHE A 84 -14.92 4.16 -4.48
N VAL A 85 -14.98 3.94 -5.79
CA VAL A 85 -16.24 3.70 -6.49
C VAL A 85 -16.75 2.33 -6.07
N ALA A 86 -17.53 2.29 -4.98
CA ALA A 86 -18.32 1.13 -4.62
C ALA A 86 -19.30 0.84 -5.77
N PRO A 87 -19.51 -0.43 -6.16
CA PRO A 87 -20.54 -0.78 -7.13
C PRO A 87 -21.92 -0.47 -6.53
N GLU A 88 -22.41 0.74 -6.81
CA GLU A 88 -23.76 1.26 -6.58
C GLU A 88 -24.56 0.57 -5.47
N ALA A 89 -24.24 0.94 -4.22
CA ALA A 89 -25.24 1.06 -3.18
C ALA A 89 -25.04 2.46 -2.57
N GLU A 90 -26.04 3.31 -2.73
CA GLU A 90 -26.11 4.69 -2.23
C GLU A 90 -25.37 4.88 -0.90
N GLN A 91 -24.29 5.67 -0.91
CA GLN A 91 -23.92 6.45 0.27
C GLN A 91 -23.03 7.64 -0.12
N ALA A 92 -23.63 8.81 0.04
CA ALA A 92 -22.94 10.09 0.07
C ALA A 92 -22.03 10.19 1.30
N ALA A 93 -21.07 11.11 1.21
CA ALA A 93 -20.07 11.53 2.20
C ALA A 93 -18.76 10.75 2.13
N ASP A 94 -17.75 11.36 1.51
CA ASP A 94 -16.56 11.82 2.26
C ASP A 94 -15.67 12.67 1.33
N GLN A 95 -15.72 13.99 1.49
CA GLN A 95 -14.60 14.87 1.13
C GLN A 95 -14.64 16.12 2.02
N ALA A 96 -13.51 16.36 2.69
CA ALA A 96 -12.93 17.63 3.14
C ALA A 96 -12.67 17.70 4.66
N GLU A 97 -11.40 17.47 4.97
CA GLU A 97 -10.73 17.53 6.26
C GLU A 97 -10.45 18.98 6.74
N VAL A 98 -10.56 19.18 8.06
CA VAL A 98 -9.84 20.09 8.99
C VAL A 98 -9.98 21.64 8.94
N GLN A 99 -10.54 22.19 10.03
CA GLN A 99 -9.97 23.36 10.73
C GLN A 99 -10.20 23.28 12.27
N SER A 100 -9.09 23.37 13.01
CA SER A 100 -8.87 23.38 14.48
C SER A 100 -9.74 24.43 15.23
N GLU A 101 -10.04 24.42 16.54
CA GLU A 101 -9.29 24.17 17.80
C GLU A 101 -10.27 24.51 18.99
N PRO A 102 -9.85 24.61 20.27
CA PRO A 102 -9.63 23.61 21.31
C PRO A 102 -10.80 23.40 22.33
N ASP A 103 -10.76 22.26 23.04
CA ASP A 103 -11.63 21.85 24.14
C ASP A 103 -11.28 22.54 25.48
N PRO A 104 -12.29 22.90 26.30
CA PRO A 104 -12.16 22.57 27.71
C PRO A 104 -13.48 22.04 28.33
N THR A 105 -13.50 20.77 28.74
CA THR A 105 -14.49 20.27 29.72
C THR A 105 -13.82 19.64 30.95
N PRO A 106 -14.15 20.08 32.17
CA PRO A 106 -13.57 19.58 33.41
C PRO A 106 -14.24 18.30 33.95
N ALA A 107 -13.61 17.79 35.01
CA ALA A 107 -13.55 16.43 35.52
C ALA A 107 -14.73 15.88 36.37
N SER A 108 -14.54 14.61 36.78
CA SER A 108 -15.18 13.82 37.85
C SER A 108 -16.42 13.04 37.44
N GLY A 109 -16.63 11.76 37.78
CA GLY A 109 -15.99 10.70 38.58
C GLY A 109 -16.79 9.42 38.24
N GLU A 110 -16.60 8.20 38.74
CA GLU A 110 -15.84 7.61 39.82
C GLU A 110 -15.99 6.07 39.64
N THR A 111 -14.97 5.32 40.05
CA THR A 111 -15.02 3.92 40.56
C THR A 111 -15.54 2.75 39.71
N GLY A 112 -14.72 1.68 39.58
CA GLY A 112 -15.25 0.36 39.25
C GLY A 112 -14.28 -0.77 38.86
N THR A 113 -13.30 -1.09 39.73
CA THR A 113 -12.83 -2.47 40.03
C THR A 113 -12.14 -3.35 38.95
N THR A 114 -10.83 -3.54 39.14
CA THR A 114 -9.90 -4.57 38.59
C THR A 114 -10.15 -5.97 39.21
N PRO A 115 -9.37 -7.06 38.96
CA PRO A 115 -8.74 -7.66 37.75
C PRO A 115 -9.18 -9.14 37.56
N THR A 116 -8.79 -9.80 36.45
CA THR A 116 -8.16 -11.15 36.50
C THR A 116 -7.33 -11.38 35.23
N PRO A 117 -6.05 -11.80 35.35
CA PRO A 117 -5.23 -12.25 34.23
C PRO A 117 -5.41 -13.76 34.01
N ASP A 118 -5.48 -14.20 32.75
CA ASP A 118 -5.23 -15.60 32.43
C ASP A 118 -4.18 -15.71 31.31
N THR A 119 -3.40 -16.77 31.47
CA THR A 119 -2.05 -17.00 30.99
C THR A 119 -2.10 -18.00 29.84
N SER A 120 -1.03 -18.04 29.03
CA SER A 120 -0.64 -19.15 28.13
C SER A 120 -1.07 -18.95 26.66
N ALA A 121 -0.26 -19.24 25.63
CA ALA A 121 1.02 -19.93 25.58
C ALA A 121 1.85 -19.47 24.38
N THR A 122 3.15 -19.38 24.62
CA THR A 122 4.27 -19.54 23.70
C THR A 122 4.05 -20.65 22.66
N SER A 123 4.35 -20.36 21.39
CA SER A 123 4.88 -21.38 20.48
C SER A 123 5.92 -20.77 19.55
N GLU A 124 7.10 -21.36 19.67
CA GLU A 124 8.39 -21.00 19.10
C GLU A 124 8.50 -21.47 17.63
N PRO A 125 9.31 -20.80 16.79
CA PRO A 125 9.50 -21.17 15.38
C PRO A 125 10.30 -22.47 15.20
N SER A 126 9.96 -23.25 14.17
CA SER A 126 10.79 -24.36 13.67
C SER A 126 11.75 -23.86 12.58
N PRO A 127 13.09 -23.96 12.77
CA PRO A 127 14.07 -23.82 11.70
C PRO A 127 14.40 -25.19 11.07
N THR A 128 14.01 -25.40 9.82
CA THR A 128 14.36 -26.64 9.08
C THR A 128 15.34 -26.34 7.95
N THR A 129 16.62 -26.59 8.27
CA THR A 129 17.69 -27.22 7.47
C THR A 129 17.93 -26.79 6.01
N SER A 130 19.04 -26.07 5.83
CA SER A 130 20.25 -26.49 5.10
C SER A 130 20.09 -27.53 3.96
N SER A 131 20.44 -27.12 2.74
CA SER A 131 20.99 -28.01 1.70
C SER A 131 21.88 -27.21 0.74
N THR A 132 23.17 -27.20 1.05
CA THR A 132 24.25 -26.76 0.17
C THR A 132 24.55 -27.86 -0.86
N PRO A 133 24.52 -27.61 -2.17
CA PRO A 133 25.07 -28.54 -3.16
C PRO A 133 26.61 -28.47 -3.18
N PRO A 134 27.32 -29.59 -3.43
CA PRO A 134 28.78 -29.59 -3.58
C PRO A 134 29.21 -28.97 -4.93
N PRO A 135 30.42 -28.36 -5.00
CA PRO A 135 31.00 -27.93 -6.27
C PRO A 135 31.51 -29.16 -7.06
N THR A 136 30.94 -29.40 -8.24
CA THR A 136 31.52 -30.33 -9.21
C THR A 136 32.74 -29.69 -9.84
N SER A 137 33.93 -30.16 -9.46
CA SER A 137 35.19 -29.89 -10.16
C SER A 137 35.26 -30.75 -11.43
N ALA A 138 35.58 -30.11 -12.55
CA ALA A 138 35.92 -30.76 -13.81
C ALA A 138 37.44 -30.70 -14.04
N PRO A 139 38.07 -31.77 -14.54
CA PRO A 139 39.20 -31.68 -15.46
C PRO A 139 38.74 -31.65 -16.93
#